data_AF-A0AAV0RA51-F1
#
_entry.id   AF-A0AAV0RA51-F1
#
_cell.length_a   1.000
_cell.length_b   1.000
_cell.length_c   1.000
_cell.angle_alpha   90.00
_cell.angle_beta   90.00
_cell.angle_gamma   90.00
#
_symmetry.space_group_name_H-M   'P 1'
#
loop_
_entity.id
_entity.type
_entity.pdbx_description
1 polymer ?
#
loop_
_entity_poly.entity_id
_entity_poly.type
_entity_poly.pdbx_seq_one_letter_code
_entity_poly.pdbx_strand_id
1 'polypeptide(L)'
;MSLIIQNEDGGWGLHIEGHSTMFGSALSYICLRLLGESPEDGEDMAVFKGRKWILDHGGLVSIPSWGKFWVSVLGLYEWSGCNPFPPEFWLVPLCSPIHPGKMLCYCRLVYMPMSYLYGKRFVGPITGLIRTLREELYNEPYHKVNWNAARNTVAKEDLYYPHPLVQDMTWGFIHHFMEPLLTRWPFSKLRNKALGVAMEHIHYEDENSKYLCIGCVEKVLCLMACWVEDPNSDACKKHLARLQDYYWIAEDGLKMQTFGCQTWDAVFAIQAIMSSNLCDEYGPTLRKAHEFLKASQTCVTRYKRTLVVTSRQCIGTSQKVHGPSQLKIMDGKFLIALLKDSR
;
A
#
# COMPACT_ATOMS: atom_id res chain seq x y z
N MET A 1 0.67 6.11 -18.74
CA MET A 1 1.82 5.85 -17.85
C MET A 1 3.03 6.10 -18.70
N SER A 2 3.59 7.30 -18.62
CA SER A 2 4.56 7.74 -19.61
C SER A 2 5.92 7.10 -19.33
N LEU A 3 6.59 6.67 -20.40
CA LEU A 3 7.99 6.24 -20.42
C LEU A 3 8.95 7.35 -19.91
N ILE A 4 8.43 8.54 -19.61
CA ILE A 4 9.10 9.80 -19.32
C ILE A 4 9.85 9.80 -17.99
N ILE A 5 9.53 8.92 -17.03
CA ILE A 5 10.14 8.92 -15.68
C ILE A 5 11.19 7.79 -15.52
N GLN A 6 11.69 7.23 -16.63
CA GLN A 6 12.81 6.30 -16.57
C GLN A 6 14.11 7.06 -16.32
N ASN A 7 14.95 6.55 -15.41
CA ASN A 7 16.27 7.12 -15.16
C ASN A 7 17.22 6.86 -16.33
N GLU A 8 18.29 7.65 -16.43
CA GLU A 8 19.30 7.52 -17.50
C GLU A 8 19.96 6.13 -17.56
N ASP A 9 20.03 5.42 -16.42
CA ASP A 9 20.55 4.06 -16.34
C ASP A 9 19.56 2.98 -16.82
N GLY A 10 18.34 3.37 -17.21
CA GLY A 10 17.29 2.48 -17.67
C GLY A 10 16.39 1.93 -16.57
N GLY A 11 16.64 2.22 -15.29
CA GLY A 11 15.79 1.77 -14.20
C GLY A 11 14.70 2.78 -13.81
N TRP A 12 13.93 2.43 -12.78
CA TRP A 12 12.99 3.30 -12.10
C TRP A 12 13.21 3.27 -10.58
N GLY A 13 13.08 4.44 -9.96
CA GLY A 13 13.18 4.58 -8.51
C GLY A 13 11.88 4.27 -7.76
N LEU A 14 11.96 4.31 -6.43
CA LEU A 14 10.80 4.23 -5.53
C LEU A 14 9.86 5.43 -5.70
N HIS A 15 10.42 6.58 -6.08
CA HIS A 15 9.72 7.83 -6.39
C HIS A 15 10.43 8.51 -7.56
N ILE A 16 9.81 9.55 -8.13
CA ILE A 16 10.26 10.20 -9.38
C ILE A 16 11.65 10.84 -9.30
N GLU A 17 12.09 11.27 -8.12
CA GLU A 17 13.44 11.81 -7.87
C GLU A 17 14.45 10.76 -7.37
N GLY A 18 14.03 9.49 -7.26
CA GLY A 18 14.82 8.43 -6.66
C GLY A 18 15.76 7.77 -7.67
N HIS A 19 16.91 7.29 -7.19
CA HIS A 19 17.76 6.40 -7.97
C HIS A 19 17.02 5.10 -8.30
N SER A 20 17.48 4.40 -9.33
CA SER A 20 16.86 3.14 -9.78
C SER A 20 16.95 2.05 -8.71
N THR A 21 15.84 1.34 -8.52
CA THR A 21 15.68 0.29 -7.50
C THR A 21 15.09 -0.97 -8.11
N MET A 22 15.33 -2.14 -7.52
CA MET A 22 14.69 -3.37 -7.99
C MET A 22 13.17 -3.30 -7.83
N PHE A 23 12.68 -2.68 -6.75
CA PHE A 23 11.24 -2.48 -6.56
C PHE A 23 10.62 -1.61 -7.65
N GLY A 24 11.17 -0.41 -7.87
CA GLY A 24 10.65 0.53 -8.87
C GLY A 24 10.78 -0.04 -10.28
N SER A 25 11.97 -0.53 -10.65
CA SER A 25 12.24 -1.05 -11.99
C SER A 25 11.38 -2.26 -12.33
N ALA A 26 11.30 -3.26 -11.44
CA ALA A 26 10.54 -4.48 -11.72
C ALA A 26 9.04 -4.20 -11.84
N LEU A 27 8.46 -3.41 -10.93
CA LEU A 27 7.03 -3.11 -10.98
C LEU A 27 6.68 -2.22 -12.19
N SER A 28 7.49 -1.22 -12.53
CA SER A 28 7.29 -0.41 -13.73
C SER A 28 7.36 -1.26 -15.00
N TYR A 29 8.37 -2.13 -15.11
CA TYR A 29 8.49 -3.07 -16.24
C TYR A 29 7.26 -3.97 -16.34
N ILE A 30 6.84 -4.62 -15.24
CA ILE A 30 5.67 -5.49 -15.23
C ILE A 30 4.40 -4.71 -15.63
N CYS A 31 4.22 -3.49 -15.13
CA CYS A 31 3.10 -2.64 -15.51
C CYS A 31 3.09 -2.32 -17.01
N LEU A 32 4.23 -1.95 -17.60
CA LEU A 32 4.35 -1.71 -19.05
C LEU A 32 3.97 -2.94 -19.86
N ARG A 33 4.46 -4.12 -19.45
CA ARG A 33 4.13 -5.39 -20.11
C ARG A 33 2.65 -5.75 -19.99
N LEU A 34 2.02 -5.49 -18.84
CA LEU A 34 0.58 -5.67 -18.62
C LEU A 34 -0.28 -4.68 -19.43
N LEU A 35 0.25 -3.49 -19.72
CA LEU A 35 -0.41 -2.48 -20.56
C LEU A 35 -0.26 -2.75 -22.06
N GLY A 36 0.55 -3.73 -22.45
CA GLY A 36 0.66 -4.21 -23.83
C GLY A 36 1.95 -3.85 -24.55
N GLU A 37 2.88 -3.12 -23.91
CA GLU A 37 4.20 -2.80 -24.48
C GLU A 37 5.02 -4.08 -24.67
N SER A 38 5.58 -4.34 -25.86
CA SER A 38 6.48 -5.47 -26.13
C SER A 38 7.86 -5.31 -25.43
N PRO A 39 8.64 -6.39 -25.27
CA PRO A 39 9.99 -6.29 -24.69
C PRO A 39 10.97 -5.42 -25.48
N GLU A 40 10.67 -5.20 -26.76
CA GLU A 40 11.44 -4.35 -27.69
C GLU A 40 10.75 -3.00 -27.95
N ASP A 41 9.55 -2.79 -27.39
CA ASP A 41 8.78 -1.55 -27.58
C ASP A 41 9.23 -0.44 -26.61
N GLY A 42 8.76 0.78 -26.90
CA GLY A 42 8.98 1.99 -26.13
C GLY A 42 9.87 3.00 -26.85
N GLU A 43 9.56 4.30 -26.68
CA GLU A 43 10.49 5.37 -27.03
C GLU A 43 11.86 5.12 -26.37
N ASP A 44 12.92 5.27 -27.14
CA ASP A 44 14.31 5.09 -26.70
C ASP A 44 14.61 3.71 -26.05
N MET A 45 13.91 2.65 -26.50
CA MET A 45 14.12 1.26 -26.03
C MET A 45 13.94 1.11 -24.50
N ALA A 46 13.03 1.90 -23.91
CA ALA A 46 12.83 1.97 -22.47
C ALA A 46 12.53 0.60 -21.82
N VAL A 47 11.66 -0.22 -22.42
CA VAL A 47 11.32 -1.54 -21.87
C VAL A 47 12.54 -2.46 -21.86
N PHE A 48 13.31 -2.46 -22.95
CA PHE A 48 14.57 -3.21 -23.06
C PHE A 48 15.60 -2.76 -22.02
N LYS A 49 15.82 -1.45 -21.87
CA LYS A 49 16.75 -0.87 -20.87
C LYS A 49 16.33 -1.26 -19.46
N GLY A 50 15.04 -1.19 -19.16
CA GLY A 50 14.44 -1.65 -17.91
C GLY A 50 14.72 -3.10 -17.59
N ARG A 51 14.46 -3.99 -18.55
CA ARG A 51 14.76 -5.42 -18.40
C ARG A 51 16.24 -5.66 -18.16
N LYS A 52 17.10 -5.00 -18.96
CA LYS A 52 18.55 -5.11 -18.82
C LYS A 52 18.99 -4.69 -17.43
N TRP A 53 18.51 -3.55 -16.94
CA TRP A 53 18.80 -3.06 -15.60
C TRP A 53 18.39 -4.09 -14.54
N ILE A 54 17.18 -4.65 -14.62
CA ILE A 54 16.70 -5.68 -13.68
C ILE A 54 17.64 -6.90 -13.65
N LEU A 55 18.01 -7.42 -14.82
CA LEU A 55 18.87 -8.61 -14.92
C LEU A 55 20.31 -8.31 -14.44
N ASP A 56 20.84 -7.13 -14.72
CA ASP A 56 22.18 -6.71 -14.29
C ASP A 56 22.26 -6.54 -12.76
N HIS A 57 21.13 -6.33 -12.07
CA HIS A 57 21.04 -6.13 -10.62
C HIS A 57 20.49 -7.36 -9.85
N GLY A 58 20.59 -8.55 -10.45
CA GLY A 58 20.28 -9.83 -9.80
C GLY A 58 18.87 -10.36 -10.03
N GLY A 59 18.09 -9.70 -10.90
CA GLY A 59 16.79 -10.15 -11.36
C GLY A 59 15.69 -10.06 -10.30
N LEU A 60 14.49 -10.52 -10.65
CA LEU A 60 13.31 -10.40 -9.80
C LEU A 60 13.43 -11.13 -8.44
N VAL A 61 14.38 -12.07 -8.31
CA VAL A 61 14.69 -12.77 -7.04
C VAL A 61 15.05 -11.78 -5.93
N SER A 62 15.67 -10.65 -6.26
CA SER A 62 16.17 -9.67 -5.30
C SER A 62 15.19 -8.54 -4.99
N ILE A 63 13.95 -8.59 -5.50
CA ILE A 63 12.93 -7.57 -5.21
C ILE A 63 12.62 -7.53 -3.70
N PRO A 64 12.43 -6.36 -3.06
CA PRO A 64 12.16 -6.28 -1.61
C PRO A 64 10.80 -6.88 -1.22
N SER A 65 10.56 -7.05 0.08
CA SER A 65 9.44 -7.82 0.63
C SER A 65 8.05 -7.43 0.14
N TRP A 66 7.76 -6.14 -0.03
CA TRP A 66 6.48 -5.69 -0.60
C TRP A 66 6.37 -6.03 -2.08
N GLY A 67 7.49 -5.94 -2.83
CA GLY A 67 7.54 -6.38 -4.21
C GLY A 67 7.29 -7.87 -4.33
N LYS A 68 7.96 -8.70 -3.51
CA LYS A 68 7.74 -10.17 -3.45
C LYS A 68 6.26 -10.48 -3.27
N PHE A 69 5.59 -9.77 -2.35
CA PHE A 69 4.15 -9.94 -2.16
C PHE A 69 3.36 -9.67 -3.45
N TRP A 70 3.56 -8.51 -4.09
CA TRP A 70 2.82 -8.14 -5.30
C TRP A 70 3.07 -9.13 -6.44
N VAL A 71 4.34 -9.49 -6.66
CA VAL A 71 4.69 -10.44 -7.73
C VAL A 71 4.28 -11.88 -7.40
N SER A 72 4.13 -12.25 -6.13
CA SER A 72 3.52 -13.51 -5.72
C SER A 72 2.02 -13.55 -5.98
N VAL A 73 1.29 -12.49 -5.64
CA VAL A 73 -0.14 -12.37 -5.97
C VAL A 73 -0.36 -12.43 -7.48
N LEU A 74 0.50 -11.79 -8.27
CA LEU A 74 0.43 -11.83 -9.74
C LEU A 74 0.81 -13.20 -10.33
N GLY A 75 1.56 -14.03 -9.58
CA GLY A 75 2.04 -15.32 -10.04
C GLY A 75 3.40 -15.29 -10.73
N LEU A 76 4.21 -14.27 -10.52
CA LEU A 76 5.59 -14.18 -10.98
C LEU A 76 6.62 -14.63 -9.95
N TYR A 77 6.22 -15.00 -8.73
CA TYR A 77 7.13 -15.32 -7.64
C TYR A 77 6.47 -16.31 -6.66
N GLU A 78 7.18 -17.33 -6.16
CA GLU A 78 6.56 -18.31 -5.26
C GLU A 78 6.40 -17.78 -3.83
N TRP A 79 5.24 -18.04 -3.21
CA TRP A 79 4.97 -17.65 -1.81
C TRP A 79 6.00 -18.20 -0.80
N SER A 80 6.66 -19.32 -1.14
CA SER A 80 7.74 -19.91 -0.34
C SER A 80 9.00 -19.03 -0.29
N GLY A 81 9.17 -18.12 -1.25
CA GLY A 81 10.24 -17.13 -1.26
C GLY A 81 9.90 -15.80 -0.61
N CYS A 82 8.75 -15.71 0.06
CA CYS A 82 8.38 -14.58 0.89
C CYS A 82 8.66 -14.89 2.37
N ASN A 83 9.08 -13.88 3.14
CA ASN A 83 8.94 -13.95 4.59
C ASN A 83 7.45 -13.99 4.96
N PRO A 84 7.05 -14.71 6.03
CA PRO A 84 5.63 -14.94 6.29
C PRO A 84 4.82 -13.68 6.65
N PHE A 85 3.57 -13.62 6.17
CA PHE A 85 2.56 -12.64 6.57
C PHE A 85 1.43 -13.36 7.35
N PRO A 86 1.69 -13.80 8.60
CA PRO A 86 0.78 -14.71 9.30
C PRO A 86 -0.54 -14.01 9.67
N PRO A 87 -1.71 -14.47 9.18
CA PRO A 87 -3.00 -13.91 9.58
C PRO A 87 -3.27 -14.11 11.07
N GLU A 88 -2.68 -15.12 11.71
CA GLU A 88 -2.84 -15.40 13.14
C GLU A 88 -2.40 -14.22 14.04
N PHE A 89 -1.60 -13.30 13.50
CA PHE A 89 -1.22 -12.06 14.16
C PHE A 89 -2.43 -11.21 14.60
N TRP A 90 -3.56 -11.28 13.90
CA TRP A 90 -4.80 -10.57 14.26
C TRP A 90 -5.55 -11.17 15.44
N LEU A 91 -5.16 -12.37 15.90
CA LEU A 91 -5.75 -13.04 17.06
C LEU A 91 -4.98 -12.81 18.36
N VAL A 92 -3.85 -12.09 18.29
CA VAL A 92 -3.04 -11.76 19.47
C VAL A 92 -3.89 -10.98 20.48
N PRO A 93 -3.78 -11.23 21.80
CA PRO A 93 -4.53 -10.48 22.81
C PRO A 93 -4.11 -9.00 22.91
N LEU A 94 -5.07 -8.11 23.21
CA LEU A 94 -4.86 -6.65 23.36
C LEU A 94 -3.75 -6.27 24.35
N CYS A 95 -3.54 -7.07 25.40
CA CYS A 95 -2.51 -6.83 26.41
C CYS A 95 -1.09 -7.06 25.88
N SER A 96 -0.92 -7.83 24.81
CA SER A 96 0.38 -8.20 24.24
C SER A 96 1.17 -6.96 23.76
N PRO A 97 2.50 -6.89 23.97
CA PRO A 97 3.30 -5.77 23.46
C PRO A 97 3.31 -5.71 21.92
N ILE A 98 3.15 -6.85 21.25
CA ILE A 98 3.14 -6.97 19.78
C ILE A 98 1.73 -6.91 19.17
N HIS A 99 0.72 -6.50 19.93
CA HIS A 99 -0.65 -6.45 19.43
C HIS A 99 -0.77 -5.51 18.21
N PRO A 100 -1.43 -5.91 17.11
CA PRO A 100 -1.54 -5.08 15.90
C PRO A 100 -2.13 -3.69 16.14
N GLY A 101 -2.99 -3.55 17.15
CA GLY A 101 -3.57 -2.26 17.57
C GLY A 101 -2.54 -1.21 18.03
N LYS A 102 -1.30 -1.60 18.35
CA LYS A 102 -0.19 -0.70 18.72
C LYS A 102 0.68 -0.31 17.53
N MET A 103 0.48 -0.89 16.35
CA MET A 103 1.21 -0.53 15.14
C MET A 103 0.70 0.80 14.57
N LEU A 104 1.56 1.48 13.81
CA LEU A 104 1.18 2.62 12.99
C LEU A 104 -0.03 2.23 12.11
N CYS A 105 -1.04 3.09 12.05
CA CYS A 105 -2.31 2.81 11.37
C CYS A 105 -2.10 2.37 9.92
N TYR A 106 -1.26 3.09 9.16
CA TYR A 106 -0.97 2.78 7.76
C TYR A 106 -0.36 1.39 7.61
N CYS A 107 0.65 1.04 8.42
CA CYS A 107 1.23 -0.30 8.41
C CYS A 107 0.17 -1.36 8.72
N ARG A 108 -0.59 -1.17 9.81
CA ARG A 108 -1.61 -2.12 10.22
C ARG A 108 -2.64 -2.39 9.11
N LEU A 109 -3.14 -1.33 8.50
CA LEU A 109 -4.16 -1.38 7.46
C LEU A 109 -3.65 -2.01 6.15
N VAL A 110 -2.38 -1.80 5.78
CA VAL A 110 -1.77 -2.46 4.62
C VAL A 110 -1.49 -3.95 4.89
N TYR A 111 -0.90 -4.28 6.04
CA TYR A 111 -0.51 -5.66 6.36
C TYR A 111 -1.72 -6.59 6.58
N MET A 112 -2.91 -6.03 6.87
CA MET A 112 -4.14 -6.78 7.07
C MET A 112 -4.61 -7.54 5.83
N PRO A 113 -4.95 -6.89 4.69
CA PRO A 113 -5.28 -7.59 3.47
C PRO A 113 -4.09 -8.37 2.89
N MET A 114 -2.83 -7.92 3.09
CA MET A 114 -1.66 -8.73 2.70
C MET A 114 -1.64 -10.09 3.41
N SER A 115 -1.88 -10.11 4.73
CA SER A 115 -1.93 -11.36 5.48
C SER A 115 -3.09 -12.27 5.09
N TYR A 116 -4.23 -11.69 4.69
CA TYR A 116 -5.38 -12.44 4.19
C TYR A 116 -5.03 -13.14 2.88
N LEU A 117 -4.47 -12.40 1.91
CA LEU A 117 -4.05 -12.93 0.61
C LEU A 117 -2.92 -13.97 0.76
N TYR A 118 -1.95 -13.72 1.64
CA TYR A 118 -0.89 -14.68 1.97
C TYR A 118 -1.43 -15.96 2.61
N GLY A 119 -2.32 -15.82 3.61
CA GLY A 119 -2.91 -16.97 4.31
C GLY A 119 -3.80 -17.82 3.40
N LYS A 120 -4.44 -17.22 2.39
CA LYS A 120 -5.15 -17.91 1.30
C LYS A 120 -4.21 -18.46 0.22
N ARG A 121 -2.93 -18.08 0.20
CA ARG A 121 -1.97 -18.37 -0.87
C ARG A 121 -2.51 -17.97 -2.24
N PHE A 122 -3.20 -16.83 -2.31
CA PHE A 122 -3.84 -16.40 -3.53
C PHE A 122 -2.80 -16.11 -4.62
N VAL A 123 -3.07 -16.59 -5.83
CA VAL A 123 -2.28 -16.33 -7.04
C VAL A 123 -3.27 -16.10 -8.18
N GLY A 124 -3.04 -15.05 -8.96
CA GLY A 124 -3.83 -14.76 -10.16
C GLY A 124 -3.67 -15.82 -11.26
N PRO A 125 -4.48 -15.76 -12.32
CA PRO A 125 -4.38 -16.69 -13.44
C PRO A 125 -3.01 -16.65 -14.12
N ILE A 126 -2.39 -17.82 -14.33
CA ILE A 126 -1.10 -17.93 -15.05
C ILE A 126 -1.34 -17.88 -16.56
N THR A 127 -1.41 -16.66 -17.09
CA THR A 127 -1.58 -16.40 -18.53
C THR A 127 -0.29 -16.62 -19.33
N GLY A 128 -0.37 -16.54 -20.66
CA GLY A 128 0.81 -16.56 -21.53
C GLY A 128 1.81 -15.46 -21.18
N LEU A 129 1.32 -14.24 -20.94
CA LEU A 129 2.15 -13.11 -20.52
C LEU A 129 2.88 -13.36 -19.20
N ILE A 130 2.21 -13.95 -18.20
CA ILE A 130 2.85 -14.31 -16.93
C ILE A 130 3.98 -15.32 -17.13
N ARG A 131 3.82 -16.29 -18.03
CA ARG A 131 4.87 -17.26 -18.37
C ARG A 131 6.07 -16.56 -19.02
N THR A 132 5.82 -15.67 -19.97
CA THR A 132 6.88 -14.89 -20.63
C THR A 132 7.62 -14.00 -19.62
N LEU A 133 6.91 -13.32 -18.72
CA LEU A 133 7.53 -12.50 -17.67
C LEU A 133 8.45 -13.32 -16.73
N ARG A 134 8.09 -14.58 -16.43
CA ARG A 134 8.97 -15.50 -15.66
C ARG A 134 10.25 -15.87 -16.41
N GLU A 135 10.26 -15.80 -17.73
CA GLU A 135 11.46 -16.01 -18.57
C GLU A 135 12.25 -14.70 -18.74
N GLU A 136 11.57 -13.56 -18.74
CA GLU A 136 12.17 -12.25 -18.98
C GLU A 136 12.96 -11.71 -17.77
N LEU A 137 12.49 -11.99 -16.55
CA LEU A 137 12.88 -11.26 -15.33
C LEU A 137 13.83 -12.00 -14.39
N TYR A 138 14.29 -13.19 -14.75
CA TYR A 138 15.14 -14.03 -13.91
C TYR A 138 16.47 -14.36 -14.60
N ASN A 139 17.58 -14.28 -13.87
CA ASN A 139 18.92 -14.67 -14.36
C ASN A 139 19.08 -16.19 -14.49
N GLU A 140 18.30 -16.95 -13.74
CA GLU A 140 18.26 -18.41 -13.79
C GLU A 140 16.86 -18.88 -14.20
N PRO A 141 16.71 -20.08 -14.79
CA PRO A 141 15.40 -20.63 -15.11
C PRO A 141 14.47 -20.63 -13.88
N TYR A 142 13.26 -20.09 -14.02
CA TYR A 142 12.29 -19.91 -12.91
C TYR A 142 12.13 -21.14 -12.00
N HIS A 143 12.11 -22.35 -12.59
CA HIS A 143 11.93 -23.61 -11.85
C HIS A 143 13.16 -24.03 -11.01
N LYS A 144 14.33 -23.42 -11.22
CA LYS A 144 15.57 -23.69 -10.48
C LYS A 144 15.81 -22.70 -9.35
N VAL A 145 15.03 -21.63 -9.27
CA VAL A 145 15.18 -20.60 -8.24
C VAL A 145 15.04 -21.22 -6.85
N ASN A 146 16.03 -20.99 -5.99
CA ASN A 146 15.97 -21.39 -4.59
C ASN A 146 15.11 -20.39 -3.80
N TRP A 147 13.79 -20.63 -3.78
CA TRP A 147 12.84 -19.77 -3.11
C TRP A 147 13.13 -19.60 -1.61
N ASN A 148 13.62 -20.65 -0.93
CA ASN A 148 13.93 -20.52 0.50
C ASN A 148 15.05 -19.50 0.76
N ALA A 149 16.10 -19.50 -0.06
CA ALA A 149 17.17 -18.49 0.02
C ALA A 149 16.64 -17.11 -0.38
N ALA A 150 15.79 -17.07 -1.42
CA ALA A 150 15.21 -15.84 -1.94
C ALA A 150 14.44 -15.03 -0.88
N ARG A 151 13.97 -15.62 0.22
CA ARG A 151 13.28 -14.88 1.32
C ARG A 151 14.08 -13.69 1.85
N ASN A 152 15.39 -13.88 2.01
CA ASN A 152 16.28 -12.87 2.57
C ASN A 152 17.15 -12.19 1.49
N THR A 153 17.01 -12.58 0.22
CA THR A 153 17.65 -11.88 -0.90
C THR A 153 16.91 -10.56 -1.16
N VAL A 154 17.63 -9.44 -1.07
CA VAL A 154 17.15 -8.11 -1.42
C VAL A 154 18.29 -7.37 -2.14
N ALA A 155 17.96 -6.65 -3.21
CA ALA A 155 18.93 -5.85 -3.94
C ALA A 155 19.53 -4.76 -3.04
N LYS A 156 20.81 -4.45 -3.24
CA LYS A 156 21.54 -3.50 -2.39
C LYS A 156 20.95 -2.09 -2.50
N GLU A 157 20.43 -1.74 -3.67
CA GLU A 157 19.81 -0.45 -4.00
C GLU A 157 18.53 -0.20 -3.20
N ASP A 158 17.83 -1.27 -2.80
CA ASP A 158 16.57 -1.25 -2.05
C ASP A 158 16.78 -1.35 -0.52
N LEU A 159 17.99 -1.69 -0.07
CA LEU A 159 18.26 -2.03 1.33
C LEU A 159 18.50 -0.79 2.20
N TYR A 160 17.45 -0.01 2.43
CA TYR A 160 17.52 1.18 3.28
C TYR A 160 17.61 0.83 4.79
N TYR A 161 16.85 -0.18 5.23
CA TYR A 161 16.89 -0.70 6.60
C TYR A 161 17.22 -2.20 6.58
N PRO A 162 18.48 -2.60 6.81
CA PRO A 162 18.82 -4.02 6.88
C PRO A 162 18.17 -4.67 8.10
N HIS A 163 17.75 -5.93 7.94
CA HIS A 163 17.19 -6.69 9.04
C HIS A 163 18.27 -6.94 10.13
N PRO A 164 17.95 -6.69 11.41
CA PRO A 164 18.74 -7.21 12.50
C PRO A 164 18.68 -8.74 12.53
N LEU A 165 19.74 -9.40 13.00
CA LEU A 165 19.81 -10.87 13.08
C LEU A 165 18.62 -11.51 13.81
N VAL A 166 18.12 -10.86 14.87
CA VAL A 166 16.94 -11.33 15.63
C VAL A 166 15.68 -11.37 14.75
N GLN A 167 15.54 -10.44 13.81
CA GLN A 167 14.42 -10.41 12.88
C GLN A 167 14.52 -11.58 11.89
N ASP A 168 15.70 -11.85 11.34
CA ASP A 168 15.91 -12.98 10.43
C ASP A 168 15.71 -14.34 11.13
N MET A 169 16.17 -14.47 12.38
CA MET A 169 15.90 -15.67 13.19
C MET A 169 14.40 -15.84 13.44
N THR A 170 13.69 -14.76 13.74
CA THR A 170 12.23 -14.78 13.97
C THR A 170 11.50 -15.21 12.69
N TRP A 171 11.85 -14.64 11.54
CA TRP A 171 11.25 -15.04 10.26
C TRP A 171 11.59 -16.48 9.87
N GLY A 172 12.83 -16.91 10.12
CA GLY A 172 13.25 -18.30 9.95
C GLY A 172 12.41 -19.26 10.79
N PHE A 173 12.19 -18.94 12.07
CA PHE A 173 11.36 -19.74 12.97
C PHE A 173 9.90 -19.80 12.48
N ILE A 174 9.30 -18.64 12.16
CA ILE A 174 7.91 -18.59 11.69
C ILE A 174 7.77 -19.40 10.39
N HIS A 175 8.70 -19.25 9.46
CA HIS A 175 8.64 -19.92 8.16
C HIS A 175 8.85 -21.44 8.26
N HIS A 176 9.87 -21.91 8.99
CA HIS A 176 10.21 -23.33 9.03
C HIS A 176 9.39 -24.15 10.02
N PHE A 177 8.89 -23.52 11.09
CA PHE A 177 8.16 -24.23 12.14
C PHE A 177 6.68 -23.83 12.20
N MET A 178 6.37 -22.54 12.23
CA MET A 178 4.99 -22.10 12.44
C MET A 178 4.11 -22.28 11.21
N GLU A 179 4.60 -21.92 10.02
CA GLU A 179 3.84 -22.06 8.78
C GLU A 179 3.45 -23.53 8.48
N PRO A 180 4.35 -24.52 8.54
CA PRO A 180 3.98 -25.94 8.35
C PRO A 180 3.03 -26.47 9.44
N LEU A 181 3.11 -25.93 10.65
CA LEU A 181 2.21 -26.31 11.73
C LEU A 181 0.80 -25.75 11.49
N LEU A 182 0.69 -24.46 11.20
CA LEU A 182 -0.56 -23.72 11.03
C LEU A 182 -1.32 -24.12 9.76
N THR A 183 -0.65 -24.75 8.79
CA THR A 183 -1.30 -25.31 7.59
C THR A 183 -1.90 -26.69 7.81
N ARG A 184 -1.51 -27.41 8.87
CA ARG A 184 -1.96 -28.78 9.15
C ARG A 184 -3.10 -28.80 10.15
N TRP A 185 -3.99 -29.78 10.01
CA TRP A 185 -5.04 -30.02 11.01
C TRP A 185 -4.39 -30.47 12.34
N PRO A 186 -4.86 -30.00 13.52
CA PRO A 186 -6.04 -29.13 13.75
C PRO A 186 -5.73 -27.63 13.72
N PHE A 187 -4.47 -27.22 13.64
CA PHE A 187 -4.04 -25.82 13.72
C PHE A 187 -4.53 -24.96 12.53
N SER A 188 -4.83 -25.58 11.39
CA SER A 188 -5.50 -24.91 10.26
C SER A 188 -6.86 -24.30 10.64
N LYS A 189 -7.52 -24.76 11.71
CA LYS A 189 -8.70 -24.07 12.26
C LYS A 189 -8.37 -22.68 12.79
N LEU A 190 -7.19 -22.50 13.39
CA LEU A 190 -6.73 -21.19 13.86
C LEU A 190 -6.50 -20.24 12.67
N ARG A 191 -5.87 -20.74 11.60
CA ARG A 191 -5.71 -20.00 10.34
C ARG A 191 -7.03 -19.56 9.75
N ASN A 192 -8.00 -20.47 9.65
CA ASN A 192 -9.33 -20.14 9.13
C ASN A 192 -10.05 -19.09 9.99
N LYS A 193 -9.94 -19.20 11.32
CA LYS A 193 -10.47 -18.17 12.23
C LYS A 193 -9.77 -16.82 12.02
N ALA A 194 -8.45 -16.82 11.87
CA ALA A 194 -7.66 -15.61 11.66
C ALA A 194 -8.00 -14.92 10.33
N LEU A 195 -8.20 -15.70 9.27
CA LEU A 195 -8.66 -15.20 7.97
C LEU A 195 -10.05 -14.56 8.07
N GLY A 196 -10.98 -15.19 8.81
CA GLY A 196 -12.30 -14.62 9.06
C GLY A 196 -12.24 -13.29 9.81
N VAL A 197 -11.40 -13.19 10.84
CA VAL A 197 -11.18 -11.95 11.59
C VAL A 197 -10.53 -10.88 10.71
N ALA A 198 -9.55 -11.23 9.87
CA ALA A 198 -8.93 -10.28 8.94
C ALA A 198 -9.98 -9.72 7.96
N MET A 199 -10.82 -10.59 7.38
CA MET A 199 -11.84 -10.18 6.42
C MET A 199 -12.94 -9.32 7.06
N GLU A 200 -13.34 -9.62 8.30
CA GLU A 200 -14.28 -8.75 9.06
C GLU A 200 -13.73 -7.32 9.21
N HIS A 201 -12.43 -7.18 9.49
CA HIS A 201 -11.81 -5.86 9.63
C HIS A 201 -11.63 -5.15 8.29
N ILE A 202 -11.36 -5.89 7.20
CA ILE A 202 -11.31 -5.33 5.84
C ILE A 202 -12.69 -4.74 5.49
N HIS A 203 -13.77 -5.52 5.62
CA HIS A 203 -15.14 -5.03 5.38
C HIS A 203 -15.50 -3.84 6.27
N TYR A 204 -15.06 -3.86 7.53
CA TYR A 204 -15.30 -2.75 8.45
C TYR A 204 -14.62 -1.46 7.97
N GLU A 205 -13.38 -1.53 7.52
CA GLU A 205 -12.67 -0.37 6.98
C GLU A 205 -13.28 0.10 5.66
N ASP A 206 -13.69 -0.83 4.80
CA ASP A 206 -14.36 -0.53 3.54
C ASP A 206 -15.68 0.21 3.77
N GLU A 207 -16.53 -0.26 4.67
CA GLU A 207 -17.79 0.43 4.99
C GLU A 207 -17.54 1.81 5.62
N ASN A 208 -16.59 1.90 6.55
CA ASN A 208 -16.28 3.13 7.27
C ASN A 208 -15.66 4.22 6.38
N SER A 209 -14.81 3.83 5.43
CA SER A 209 -14.18 4.72 4.46
C SER A 209 -15.01 4.89 3.17
N LYS A 210 -16.21 4.29 3.11
CA LYS A 210 -17.03 4.24 1.88
C LYS A 210 -16.22 3.74 0.67
N TYR A 211 -15.42 2.71 0.92
CA TYR A 211 -14.56 2.00 -0.01
C TYR A 211 -13.45 2.90 -0.57
N LEU A 212 -13.02 3.94 0.15
CA LEU A 212 -11.84 4.71 -0.23
C LEU A 212 -10.57 4.19 0.44
N CYS A 213 -10.69 3.58 1.62
CA CYS A 213 -9.59 3.13 2.46
C CYS A 213 -8.65 4.31 2.85
N ILE A 214 -7.55 4.02 3.53
CA ILE A 214 -6.60 5.04 4.01
C ILE A 214 -5.75 5.66 2.89
N GLY A 215 -5.48 4.89 1.84
CA GLY A 215 -4.60 5.25 0.74
C GLY A 215 -4.57 4.18 -0.34
N CYS A 216 -3.91 4.46 -1.46
CA CYS A 216 -3.99 3.66 -2.68
C CYS A 216 -3.55 2.20 -2.51
N VAL A 217 -2.50 1.97 -1.72
CA VAL A 217 -1.95 0.62 -1.51
C VAL A 217 -2.97 -0.26 -0.78
N GLU A 218 -3.47 0.21 0.37
CA GLU A 218 -4.54 -0.50 1.08
C GLU A 218 -5.77 -0.66 0.19
N LYS A 219 -6.18 0.40 -0.50
CA LYS A 219 -7.36 0.41 -1.37
C LYS A 219 -7.35 -0.74 -2.38
N VAL A 220 -6.23 -0.95 -3.07
CA VAL A 220 -6.09 -2.04 -4.06
C VAL A 220 -6.02 -3.40 -3.36
N LEU A 221 -5.36 -3.50 -2.21
CA LEU A 221 -5.29 -4.73 -1.42
C LEU A 221 -6.66 -5.17 -0.88
N CYS A 222 -7.48 -4.26 -0.36
CA CYS A 222 -8.84 -4.55 0.09
C CYS A 222 -9.74 -4.93 -1.08
N LEU A 223 -9.64 -4.25 -2.23
CA LEU A 223 -10.33 -4.67 -3.46
C LEU A 223 -9.95 -6.11 -3.83
N MET A 224 -8.67 -6.45 -3.83
CA MET A 224 -8.23 -7.82 -4.12
C MET A 224 -8.74 -8.83 -3.08
N ALA A 225 -8.72 -8.49 -1.79
CA ALA A 225 -9.23 -9.36 -0.74
C ALA A 225 -10.74 -9.65 -0.92
N CYS A 226 -11.54 -8.60 -1.19
CA CYS A 226 -12.95 -8.72 -1.54
C CYS A 226 -13.17 -9.55 -2.80
N TRP A 227 -12.33 -9.39 -3.83
CA TRP A 227 -12.39 -10.19 -5.05
C TRP A 227 -12.11 -11.67 -4.80
N VAL A 228 -11.14 -11.96 -3.94
CA VAL A 228 -10.79 -13.34 -3.54
C VAL A 228 -11.87 -13.98 -2.68
N GLU A 229 -12.58 -13.20 -1.87
CA GLU A 229 -13.73 -13.69 -1.10
C GLU A 229 -14.92 -14.00 -2.02
N ASP A 230 -15.35 -13.02 -2.83
CA ASP A 230 -16.41 -13.17 -3.82
C ASP A 230 -16.27 -12.09 -4.92
N PRO A 231 -15.88 -12.47 -6.16
CA PRO A 231 -15.77 -11.55 -7.29
C PRO A 231 -17.07 -10.83 -7.65
N ASN A 232 -18.23 -11.42 -7.35
CA ASN A 232 -19.54 -10.87 -7.70
C ASN A 232 -20.17 -10.01 -6.59
N SER A 233 -19.46 -9.86 -5.47
CA SER A 233 -19.94 -9.13 -4.30
C SER A 233 -20.19 -7.65 -4.59
N ASP A 234 -21.13 -7.06 -3.85
CA ASP A 234 -21.36 -5.62 -3.91
C ASP A 234 -20.17 -4.81 -3.39
N ALA A 235 -19.35 -5.40 -2.52
CA ALA A 235 -18.09 -4.82 -2.07
C ALA A 235 -17.14 -4.59 -3.26
N CYS A 236 -16.93 -5.61 -4.10
CA CYS A 236 -16.12 -5.48 -5.32
C CYS A 236 -16.61 -4.36 -6.24
N LYS A 237 -17.92 -4.30 -6.51
CA LYS A 237 -18.52 -3.25 -7.37
C LYS A 237 -18.28 -1.85 -6.80
N LYS A 238 -18.46 -1.67 -5.48
CA LYS A 238 -18.21 -0.39 -4.79
C LYS A 238 -16.72 -0.04 -4.78
N HIS A 239 -15.82 -1.03 -4.66
CA HIS A 239 -14.40 -0.77 -4.77
C HIS A 239 -14.01 -0.27 -6.17
N LEU A 240 -14.48 -0.94 -7.22
CA LEU A 240 -14.18 -0.60 -8.61
C LEU A 240 -14.67 0.81 -8.94
N ALA A 241 -15.87 1.19 -8.49
CA ALA A 241 -16.42 2.53 -8.67
C ALA A 241 -15.58 3.65 -8.02
N ARG A 242 -14.70 3.31 -7.07
CA ARG A 242 -13.84 4.22 -6.30
C ARG A 242 -12.38 4.26 -6.76
N LEU A 243 -12.00 3.52 -7.80
CA LEU A 243 -10.62 3.55 -8.30
C LEU A 243 -10.26 4.90 -8.92
N GLN A 244 -11.21 5.51 -9.63
CA GLN A 244 -11.03 6.81 -10.27
C GLN A 244 -10.73 7.95 -9.28
N ASP A 245 -11.18 7.84 -8.02
CA ASP A 245 -10.87 8.82 -6.97
C ASP A 245 -9.36 8.93 -6.69
N TYR A 246 -8.58 7.91 -7.08
CA TYR A 246 -7.12 7.88 -6.95
C TYR A 246 -6.39 8.29 -8.24
N TYR A 247 -7.08 8.53 -9.34
CA TYR A 247 -6.44 8.90 -10.60
C TYR A 247 -6.18 10.41 -10.67
N TRP A 248 -5.01 10.78 -11.18
CA TRP A 248 -4.61 12.16 -11.42
C TRP A 248 -4.01 12.28 -12.81
N ILE A 249 -4.54 13.21 -13.61
CA ILE A 249 -3.95 13.55 -14.90
C ILE A 249 -3.01 14.73 -14.65
N ALA A 250 -1.72 14.46 -14.67
CA ALA A 250 -0.66 15.46 -14.63
C ALA A 250 -0.17 15.79 -16.05
N GLU A 251 0.68 16.81 -16.16
CA GLU A 251 1.36 17.23 -17.38
C GLU A 251 2.16 16.10 -18.06
N ASP A 252 2.64 15.14 -17.27
CA ASP A 252 3.38 13.95 -17.72
C ASP A 252 2.51 12.69 -17.77
N GLY A 253 1.19 12.84 -17.66
CA GLY A 253 0.18 11.81 -17.92
C GLY A 253 -0.58 11.33 -16.69
N LEU A 254 -1.29 10.21 -16.86
CA LEU A 254 -2.12 9.61 -15.82
C LEU A 254 -1.27 8.90 -14.75
N LYS A 255 -1.47 9.29 -13.49
CA LYS A 255 -0.84 8.74 -12.27
C LYS A 255 -1.88 8.28 -11.26
N MET A 256 -1.46 7.43 -10.33
CA MET A 256 -2.25 7.07 -9.15
C MET A 256 -1.73 7.87 -7.95
N GLN A 257 -2.60 8.66 -7.32
CA GLN A 257 -2.29 9.38 -6.09
C GLN A 257 -2.18 8.42 -4.91
N THR A 258 -1.43 8.78 -3.87
CA THR A 258 -1.38 7.99 -2.63
C THR A 258 -2.61 8.25 -1.76
N PHE A 259 -2.98 9.51 -1.63
CA PHE A 259 -4.19 10.04 -1.01
C PHE A 259 -4.38 11.48 -1.52
N GLY A 260 -5.59 12.00 -1.44
CA GLY A 260 -5.83 13.42 -1.71
C GLY A 260 -5.22 14.32 -0.62
N CYS A 261 -4.82 15.53 -0.99
CA CYS A 261 -4.31 16.59 -0.10
C CYS A 261 -5.23 17.81 -0.02
N GLN A 262 -6.49 17.68 -0.49
CA GLN A 262 -7.39 18.82 -0.69
C GLN A 262 -7.61 19.65 0.58
N THR A 263 -7.75 18.97 1.72
CA THR A 263 -7.98 19.67 2.98
C THR A 263 -6.70 20.25 3.56
N TRP A 264 -5.58 19.53 3.40
CA TRP A 264 -4.26 20.02 3.77
C TRP A 264 -3.90 21.31 3.04
N ASP A 265 -4.05 21.31 1.71
CA ASP A 265 -3.75 22.46 0.86
C ASP A 265 -4.68 23.64 1.14
N ALA A 266 -5.99 23.38 1.31
CA ALA A 266 -6.95 24.43 1.64
C ALA A 266 -6.60 25.13 2.96
N VAL A 267 -6.24 24.37 4.00
CA VAL A 267 -5.88 24.94 5.31
C VAL A 267 -4.61 25.79 5.22
N PHE A 268 -3.60 25.36 4.47
CA PHE A 268 -2.39 26.16 4.29
C PHE A 268 -2.59 27.39 3.40
N ALA A 269 -3.38 27.27 2.33
CA ALA A 269 -3.73 28.40 1.48
C ALA A 269 -4.48 29.49 2.26
N ILE A 270 -5.45 29.10 3.10
CA ILE A 270 -6.17 30.04 3.98
C ILE A 270 -5.18 30.74 4.92
N GLN A 271 -4.30 30.00 5.59
CA GLN A 271 -3.31 30.58 6.50
C GLN A 271 -2.35 31.54 5.78
N ALA A 272 -1.91 31.20 4.58
CA ALA A 272 -1.03 32.05 3.77
C ALA A 272 -1.72 33.38 3.39
N ILE A 273 -2.96 33.32 2.90
CA ILE A 273 -3.75 34.53 2.55
C ILE A 273 -3.99 35.41 3.77
N MET A 274 -4.32 34.80 4.92
CA MET A 274 -4.54 35.55 6.15
C MET A 274 -3.26 36.21 6.67
N SER A 275 -2.11 35.54 6.51
CA SER A 275 -0.81 36.06 6.97
C SER A 275 -0.23 37.14 6.05
N SER A 276 -0.65 37.19 4.79
CA SER A 276 -0.22 38.22 3.82
C SER A 276 -1.05 39.51 3.86
N ASN A 277 -2.00 39.64 4.80
CA ASN A 277 -2.94 40.77 4.88
C ASN A 277 -3.78 41.00 3.61
N LEU A 278 -4.03 39.93 2.83
CA LEU A 278 -4.85 39.99 1.60
C LEU A 278 -6.30 39.56 1.83
N CYS A 279 -6.76 39.55 3.09
CA CYS A 279 -8.11 39.09 3.46
C CYS A 279 -9.23 39.83 2.73
N ASP A 280 -9.10 41.15 2.59
CA ASP A 280 -10.13 41.98 1.95
C ASP A 280 -10.22 41.72 0.44
N GLU A 281 -9.08 41.43 -0.20
CA GLU A 281 -9.01 41.09 -1.63
C GLU A 281 -9.59 39.69 -1.91
N TYR A 282 -9.31 38.72 -1.04
CA TYR A 282 -9.74 37.33 -1.21
C TYR A 282 -10.99 36.95 -0.41
N GLY A 283 -11.77 37.92 0.10
CA GLY A 283 -12.94 37.68 0.94
C GLY A 283 -13.93 36.60 0.43
N PRO A 284 -14.37 36.64 -0.84
CA PRO A 284 -15.23 35.60 -1.42
C PRO A 284 -14.57 34.21 -1.47
N THR A 285 -13.27 34.15 -1.74
CA THR A 285 -12.50 32.90 -1.80
C THR A 285 -12.36 32.29 -0.40
N LEU A 286 -12.03 33.10 0.61
CA LEU A 286 -11.96 32.68 2.00
C LEU A 286 -13.31 32.16 2.52
N ARG A 287 -14.43 32.76 2.10
CA ARG A 287 -15.77 32.26 2.43
C ARG A 287 -16.02 30.86 1.87
N LYS A 288 -15.72 30.62 0.60
CA LYS A 288 -15.84 29.28 -0.02
C LYS A 288 -14.92 28.26 0.65
N ALA A 289 -13.69 28.67 0.97
CA ALA A 289 -12.73 27.81 1.65
C ALA A 289 -13.22 27.44 3.07
N HIS A 290 -13.82 28.37 3.80
CA HIS A 290 -14.48 28.11 5.07
C HIS A 290 -15.67 27.13 4.93
N GLU A 291 -16.54 27.34 3.94
CA GLU A 291 -17.65 26.42 3.65
C GLU A 291 -17.16 25.00 3.33
N PHE A 292 -16.10 24.89 2.54
CA PHE A 292 -15.44 23.63 2.24
C PHE A 292 -14.91 22.94 3.52
N LEU A 293 -14.16 23.64 4.37
CA LEU A 293 -13.64 23.08 5.62
C LEU A 293 -14.76 22.65 6.57
N LYS A 294 -15.81 23.47 6.69
CA LYS A 294 -16.99 23.15 7.50
C LYS A 294 -17.71 21.90 6.98
N ALA A 295 -17.89 21.79 5.67
CA ALA A 295 -18.48 20.60 5.06
C ALA A 295 -17.60 19.36 5.26
N SER A 296 -16.28 19.53 5.23
CA SER A 296 -15.27 18.46 5.36
C SER A 296 -15.06 17.97 6.80
N GLN A 297 -15.55 18.69 7.81
CA GLN A 297 -15.42 18.27 9.21
C GLN A 297 -16.16 16.96 9.50
N THR A 298 -15.48 16.01 10.13
CA THR A 298 -16.07 14.70 10.49
C THR A 298 -17.00 14.84 11.71
N CYS A 299 -18.23 14.37 11.57
CA CYS A 299 -19.19 14.25 12.68
C CYS A 299 -19.10 12.80 13.20
N VAL A 300 -18.87 12.65 14.50
CA VAL A 300 -18.62 11.37 15.20
C VAL A 300 -19.52 10.22 14.74
N THR A 301 -18.90 9.07 14.47
CA THR A 301 -19.55 7.75 14.47
C THR A 301 -18.88 6.86 15.53
N ARG A 302 -19.67 6.14 16.33
CA ARG A 302 -19.19 5.17 17.34
C ARG A 302 -18.38 4.06 16.64
N TYR A 303 -17.09 3.95 16.93
CA TYR A 303 -16.23 2.87 16.41
C TYR A 303 -16.37 1.60 17.25
N LYS A 304 -16.38 0.42 16.59
CA LYS A 304 -16.26 -0.88 17.26
C LYS A 304 -14.87 -0.98 17.92
N ARG A 305 -14.84 -1.61 19.09
CA ARG A 305 -13.96 -1.31 20.23
C ARG A 305 -12.49 -1.78 20.15
N THR A 306 -11.93 -2.09 18.98
CA THR A 306 -10.70 -2.92 18.96
C THR A 306 -9.51 -2.37 18.19
N LEU A 307 -9.68 -1.60 17.11
CA LEU A 307 -8.52 -1.16 16.31
C LEU A 307 -8.61 0.26 15.73
N VAL A 308 -9.77 0.93 15.78
CA VAL A 308 -9.90 2.28 15.22
C VAL A 308 -9.86 3.34 16.32
N VAL A 309 -9.13 4.41 16.04
CA VAL A 309 -9.02 5.57 16.91
C VAL A 309 -10.30 6.39 16.80
N THR A 310 -10.92 6.69 17.94
CA THR A 310 -11.99 7.67 18.01
C THR A 310 -11.49 9.05 17.58
N SER A 311 -12.05 9.59 16.50
CA SER A 311 -11.83 10.97 16.07
C SER A 311 -13.12 11.78 16.28
N ARG A 312 -13.00 12.90 17.00
CA ARG A 312 -14.10 13.82 17.29
C ARG A 312 -13.66 15.21 16.85
N GLN A 313 -14.46 15.85 16.00
CA GLN A 313 -14.18 17.19 15.46
C GLN A 313 -12.85 17.30 14.70
N CYS A 314 -12.30 16.18 14.25
CA CYS A 314 -11.08 16.14 13.46
C CYS A 314 -11.41 16.32 11.96
N ILE A 315 -10.38 16.72 11.22
CA ILE A 315 -10.41 16.89 9.78
C ILE A 315 -9.37 15.94 9.19
N GLY A 316 -9.75 15.14 8.18
CA GLY A 316 -8.82 14.27 7.46
C GLY A 316 -7.91 15.09 6.53
N THR A 317 -6.82 14.48 6.04
CA THR A 317 -5.90 15.11 5.07
C THR A 317 -6.57 15.35 3.69
N SER A 318 -7.58 14.54 3.37
CA SER A 318 -8.37 14.56 2.13
C SER A 318 -9.84 14.95 2.42
N GLN A 319 -10.73 14.72 1.45
CA GLN A 319 -12.18 14.90 1.59
C GLN A 319 -12.79 14.03 2.69
N LYS A 320 -13.92 14.48 3.26
CA LYS A 320 -14.71 13.79 4.32
C LYS A 320 -15.11 12.35 4.02
N VAL A 321 -15.00 11.91 2.77
CA VAL A 321 -15.35 10.54 2.37
C VAL A 321 -14.29 9.53 2.82
N HIS A 322 -13.05 9.93 3.13
CA HIS A 322 -11.93 9.04 3.50
C HIS A 322 -11.97 8.40 4.92
N GLY A 323 -13.14 8.19 5.52
CA GLY A 323 -13.20 7.47 6.80
C GLY A 323 -12.44 8.18 7.94
N PRO A 324 -11.83 7.46 8.91
CA PRO A 324 -11.36 8.07 10.14
C PRO A 324 -10.20 9.03 9.89
N SER A 325 -10.26 10.16 10.58
CA SER A 325 -9.26 11.23 10.55
C SER A 325 -7.83 10.69 10.71
N GLN A 326 -6.96 10.96 9.73
CA GLN A 326 -5.51 10.69 9.80
C GLN A 326 -4.83 11.39 10.98
N LEU A 327 -5.42 12.50 11.44
CA LEU A 327 -5.01 13.20 12.65
C LEU A 327 -5.95 12.85 13.81
N LYS A 328 -5.48 11.97 14.70
CA LYS A 328 -5.79 12.16 16.12
C LYS A 328 -4.84 13.25 16.61
N ILE A 329 -5.39 14.39 17.01
CA ILE A 329 -4.68 15.29 17.92
C ILE A 329 -4.48 14.47 19.21
N MET A 330 -3.34 13.78 19.32
CA MET A 330 -2.93 13.12 20.55
C MET A 330 -2.51 14.20 21.53
N ASP A 331 -3.23 14.24 22.65
CA ASP A 331 -2.86 14.93 23.89
C ASP A 331 -2.31 16.35 23.72
N GLY A 332 -3.16 17.26 23.21
CA GLY A 332 -3.08 18.68 23.58
C GLY A 332 -1.74 19.39 23.35
N LYS A 333 -0.88 18.88 22.47
CA LYS A 333 0.41 19.47 22.11
C LYS A 333 0.77 19.22 20.65
N PHE A 334 -0.16 19.53 19.75
CA PHE A 334 0.14 20.12 18.43
C PHE A 334 -1.04 21.03 18.07
N LEU A 335 -1.34 21.93 19.01
CA LEU A 335 -1.83 23.26 18.67
C LEU A 335 -0.59 24.00 18.20
N ILE A 336 -0.50 24.38 16.92
CA ILE A 336 0.31 25.56 16.61
C ILE A 336 -0.41 26.70 17.34
N ALA A 337 0.21 27.16 18.41
CA ALA A 337 -0.28 28.24 19.24
C ALA A 337 -0.53 29.48 18.36
N LEU A 338 -1.80 29.79 18.10
CA LEU A 338 -2.23 31.09 17.62
C LEU A 338 -2.98 31.78 18.75
N LEU A 339 -2.16 32.45 19.56
CA LEU A 339 -2.39 33.72 20.26
C LEU A 339 -3.83 34.00 20.72
N LYS A 340 -4.04 33.76 22.02
CA LYS A 340 -4.96 34.56 22.84
C LYS A 340 -4.10 35.51 23.67
N ASP A 341 -3.76 36.67 23.11
CA ASP A 341 -3.69 37.97 23.82
C ASP A 341 -3.16 39.08 22.89
N SER A 342 -3.98 40.09 22.62
CA SER A 342 -3.61 41.51 22.77
C SER A 342 -4.83 42.41 22.49
N ARG A 343 -5.35 42.95 23.60
CA ARG A 343 -6.41 43.96 23.81
C ARG A 343 -7.86 43.51 23.76
#